data_AF-A0A1V3G0L3-F1
#
_entry.id   AF-A0A1V3G0L3-F1
#
_cell.length_a   1.000
_cell.length_b   1.000
_cell.length_c   1.000
_cell.angle_alpha   90.00
_cell.angle_beta   90.00
_cell.angle_gamma   90.00
#
_symmetry.space_group_name_H-M   'P 1'
#
loop_
_entity.id
_entity.type
_entity.pdbx_description
1 polymer ?
#
loop_
_entity_poly.entity_id
_entity_poly.type
_entity_poly.pdbx_seq_one_letter_code
_entity_poly.pdbx_strand_id
1 'polypeptide(L)'
;ISGIAYVVPDDPGHPVVTPEDTKGIAKSIAARLREWGLRLNERVDTLASRVDSIAGAVGLAPGSPEDSAVSAFILDAASRTRAAVDSVVGSAMRPILDEGPIHISRFGVKGDGAADDTDAFHAAASAAATAGVPLVIPAGMSIGISSYKRLPEGLTMHTNGAVFRQQTPMGRAPVIGLGASSTVVGGLRVQTLGGDACQGVHVADAPDVTVYGGIEVRSATPGAGKANIRDNGVRVINSPRFTADRVYVENYDWAVWVDESPGFQIGWAEVSTYSLAVRIKGGCSQGRIHGGRVYKAGPNSAYLPGYNGLLMENQSASDDIRISNFTVDDAGEHGYRVSGFTTQTNIWFYHCMARGSGGSGFKVLGGDDNENGFRNRGITFNACTAIDSGTINRNCCGFLIQRADDVRLISPVVKKAKQTFSAVEGIRMSGVSHVTVVAPKIMDTQKFAIHIDEACGNVQDVTFTDTHISTPSGHGIYLQNPGVEFRDMRFKGGLVEVYDGDGAGFYAGRYTSEDTGTWKGMNELEITFSDSTGASRQISEWSSPNALASFMADITMWRAADAAPSWPPFAGGSMVLDRRLGTRQVMKGGVWVSV
;
A
#
# COMPACT_ATOMS: atom_id res chain seq x y z
N ILE A 1 -60.80 18.61 -52.66
CA ILE A 1 -60.51 19.91 -52.00
C ILE A 1 -59.38 20.56 -52.81
N SER A 2 -59.65 21.73 -53.37
CA SER A 2 -58.79 22.47 -54.31
C SER A 2 -57.68 23.26 -53.59
N GLY A 3 -56.50 23.33 -54.21
CA GLY A 3 -55.54 24.44 -54.04
C GLY A 3 -54.58 24.32 -52.85
N ILE A 4 -53.36 23.85 -53.10
CA ILE A 4 -52.22 23.92 -52.18
C ILE A 4 -51.62 25.33 -52.32
N ALA A 5 -51.83 26.21 -51.34
CA ALA A 5 -51.24 27.55 -51.31
C ALA A 5 -50.30 27.71 -50.10
N TYR A 6 -49.17 28.36 -50.34
CA TYR A 6 -48.10 28.67 -49.40
C TYR A 6 -48.49 29.91 -48.59
N VAL A 7 -48.51 29.83 -47.26
CA VAL A 7 -48.77 30.99 -46.38
C VAL A 7 -47.45 31.73 -46.16
N VAL A 8 -47.45 33.06 -46.25
CA VAL A 8 -46.24 33.87 -46.06
C VAL A 8 -46.01 34.06 -44.55
N PRO A 9 -44.77 33.95 -44.03
CA PRO A 9 -44.48 34.30 -42.65
C PRO A 9 -44.95 35.73 -42.34
N ASP A 10 -45.52 35.95 -41.16
CA ASP A 10 -46.09 37.22 -40.70
C ASP A 10 -47.41 37.68 -41.38
N ASP A 11 -48.19 36.74 -41.92
CA ASP A 11 -49.56 37.02 -42.38
C ASP A 11 -50.45 37.49 -41.21
N PRO A 12 -51.05 38.71 -41.28
CA PRO A 12 -51.93 39.23 -40.24
C PRO A 12 -53.16 38.36 -39.94
N GLY A 13 -53.59 37.53 -40.89
CA GLY A 13 -54.67 36.55 -40.73
C GLY A 13 -54.25 35.28 -39.98
N HIS A 14 -52.95 35.02 -39.84
CA HIS A 14 -52.38 33.83 -39.22
C HIS A 14 -51.20 34.18 -38.28
N PRO A 15 -51.45 34.95 -37.20
CA PRO A 15 -50.41 35.59 -36.37
C PRO A 15 -49.56 34.62 -35.53
N VAL A 16 -49.83 33.32 -35.60
CA VAL A 16 -49.14 32.26 -34.84
C VAL A 16 -48.23 31.40 -35.72
N VAL A 17 -48.18 31.66 -37.02
CA VAL A 17 -47.36 30.89 -37.98
C VAL A 17 -45.93 31.44 -37.98
N THR A 18 -44.97 30.62 -37.57
CA THR A 18 -43.53 30.95 -37.60
C THR A 18 -42.90 30.60 -38.96
N PRO A 19 -41.73 31.16 -39.30
CA PRO A 19 -40.96 30.74 -40.49
C PRO A 19 -40.61 29.24 -40.53
N GLU A 20 -40.39 28.60 -39.37
CA GLU A 20 -40.25 27.13 -39.29
C GLU A 20 -41.56 26.41 -39.65
N ASP A 21 -42.71 26.92 -39.21
CA ASP A 21 -44.02 26.35 -39.56
C ASP A 21 -44.26 26.40 -41.06
N THR A 22 -43.78 27.42 -41.78
CA THR A 22 -43.94 27.52 -43.24
C THR A 22 -43.27 26.37 -44.00
N LYS A 23 -42.15 25.85 -43.47
CA LYS A 23 -41.47 24.65 -44.00
C LYS A 23 -42.13 23.34 -43.53
N GLY A 24 -42.84 23.36 -42.40
CA GLY A 24 -43.58 22.23 -41.82
C GLY A 24 -45.02 22.07 -42.31
N ILE A 25 -45.68 23.15 -42.73
CA ILE A 25 -47.08 23.22 -43.20
C ILE A 25 -47.30 22.40 -44.50
N ALA A 26 -46.22 22.12 -45.24
CA ALA A 26 -46.24 21.19 -46.38
C ALA A 26 -46.04 19.72 -45.98
N LYS A 27 -45.71 19.41 -44.72
CA LYS A 27 -45.18 18.09 -44.30
C LYS A 27 -45.94 17.37 -43.18
N SER A 28 -46.79 18.03 -42.38
CA SER A 28 -47.61 17.32 -41.37
C SER A 28 -48.96 17.97 -41.06
N ILE A 29 -49.93 17.15 -40.67
CA ILE A 29 -51.29 17.55 -40.29
C ILE A 29 -51.29 18.29 -38.95
N ALA A 30 -50.34 17.99 -38.06
CA ALA A 30 -50.13 18.75 -36.83
C ALA A 30 -49.84 20.23 -37.09
N ALA A 31 -49.06 20.55 -38.13
CA ALA A 31 -48.77 21.93 -38.52
C ALA A 31 -50.02 22.64 -39.09
N ARG A 32 -50.88 21.91 -39.82
CA ARG A 32 -52.17 22.41 -40.34
C ARG A 32 -53.21 22.65 -39.25
N LEU A 33 -53.22 21.84 -38.19
CA LEU A 33 -54.11 22.08 -37.05
C LEU A 33 -53.69 23.34 -36.27
N ARG A 34 -52.39 23.62 -36.17
CA ARG A 34 -51.88 24.90 -35.61
C ARG A 34 -52.26 26.10 -36.49
N GLU A 35 -52.26 25.96 -37.82
CA GLU A 35 -52.73 26.99 -38.77
C GLU A 35 -54.18 27.42 -38.52
N TRP A 36 -55.05 26.50 -38.08
CA TRP A 36 -56.45 26.78 -37.73
C TRP A 36 -56.65 27.33 -36.30
N GLY A 37 -55.57 27.68 -35.60
CA GLY A 37 -55.63 28.26 -34.25
C GLY A 37 -55.95 27.25 -33.15
N LEU A 38 -55.87 25.95 -33.43
CA LEU A 38 -56.06 24.91 -32.41
C LEU A 38 -54.82 24.79 -31.54
N ARG A 39 -54.99 24.95 -30.22
CA ARG A 39 -53.94 24.63 -29.25
C ARG A 39 -53.78 23.12 -29.20
N LEU A 40 -52.60 22.64 -29.54
CA LEU A 40 -52.25 21.24 -29.38
C LEU A 40 -52.25 20.89 -27.90
N ASN A 41 -53.06 19.89 -27.56
CA ASN A 41 -53.01 19.18 -26.29
C ASN A 41 -52.63 17.73 -26.61
N GLU A 42 -52.31 16.95 -25.59
CA GLU A 42 -51.89 15.54 -25.74
C GLU A 42 -52.87 14.71 -26.59
N ARG A 43 -54.17 15.02 -26.55
CA ARG A 43 -55.21 14.40 -27.38
C ARG A 43 -55.14 14.82 -28.85
N VAL A 44 -54.90 16.09 -29.14
CA VAL A 44 -54.79 16.62 -30.51
C VAL A 44 -53.47 16.19 -31.14
N ASP A 45 -52.38 16.06 -30.39
CA ASP A 45 -51.11 15.50 -30.87
C ASP A 45 -51.21 14.00 -31.20
N THR A 46 -51.90 13.25 -30.34
CA THR A 46 -52.18 11.83 -30.61
C THR A 46 -53.10 11.67 -31.82
N LEU A 47 -54.07 12.56 -32.00
CA LEU A 47 -54.92 12.57 -33.19
C LEU A 47 -54.12 12.94 -34.44
N ALA A 48 -53.29 13.99 -34.38
CA ALA A 48 -52.48 14.43 -35.50
C ALA A 48 -51.50 13.34 -35.96
N SER A 49 -50.81 12.69 -35.03
CA SER A 49 -49.89 11.58 -35.34
C SER A 49 -50.61 10.36 -35.93
N ARG A 50 -51.84 10.07 -35.50
CA ARG A 50 -52.69 9.04 -36.13
C ARG A 50 -53.07 9.41 -37.56
N VAL A 51 -53.50 10.65 -37.79
CA VAL A 51 -53.89 11.07 -39.15
C VAL A 51 -52.67 11.13 -40.07
N ASP A 52 -51.51 11.57 -39.59
CA ASP A 52 -50.24 11.52 -40.34
C ASP A 52 -49.84 10.08 -40.69
N SER A 53 -49.95 9.15 -39.74
CA SER A 53 -49.66 7.73 -39.99
C SER A 53 -50.64 7.10 -40.99
N ILE A 54 -51.92 7.45 -40.91
CA ILE A 54 -52.94 7.00 -41.88
C ILE A 54 -52.65 7.59 -43.27
N ALA A 55 -52.33 8.89 -43.34
CA ALA A 55 -51.99 9.56 -44.60
C ALA A 55 -50.75 8.94 -45.25
N GLY A 56 -49.72 8.61 -44.46
CA GLY A 56 -48.55 7.87 -44.95
C GLY A 56 -48.91 6.47 -45.46
N ALA A 57 -49.75 5.73 -44.73
CA ALA A 57 -50.15 4.37 -45.08
C ALA A 57 -50.89 4.27 -46.42
N VAL A 58 -51.58 5.34 -46.83
CA VAL A 58 -52.29 5.42 -48.12
C VAL A 58 -51.52 6.21 -49.18
N GLY A 59 -50.24 6.52 -48.93
CA GLY A 59 -49.35 7.19 -49.89
C GLY A 59 -49.63 8.69 -50.09
N LEU A 60 -50.39 9.31 -49.18
CA LEU A 60 -50.74 10.73 -49.20
C LEU A 60 -49.76 11.61 -48.39
N ALA A 61 -48.86 11.02 -47.61
CA ALA A 61 -47.78 11.72 -46.90
C ALA A 61 -46.40 11.12 -47.24
N PRO A 62 -45.30 11.88 -47.13
CA PRO A 62 -43.96 11.39 -47.41
C PRO A 62 -43.53 10.30 -46.42
N GLY A 63 -43.07 9.15 -46.94
CA GLY A 63 -42.59 8.04 -46.12
C GLY A 63 -42.85 6.69 -46.79
N SER A 64 -42.45 5.61 -46.12
CA SER A 64 -42.80 4.24 -46.49
C SER A 64 -44.27 3.99 -46.11
N PRO A 65 -45.15 3.61 -47.06
CA PRO A 65 -46.53 3.23 -46.75
C PRO A 65 -46.60 2.09 -45.74
N GLU A 66 -45.68 1.13 -45.83
CA GLU A 66 -45.58 -0.01 -44.92
C GLU A 66 -45.25 0.45 -43.49
N ASP A 67 -44.28 1.34 -43.32
CA ASP A 67 -43.88 1.84 -41.99
C ASP A 67 -44.98 2.71 -41.37
N SER A 68 -45.66 3.48 -42.20
CA SER A 68 -46.77 4.34 -41.78
C SER A 68 -48.00 3.52 -41.35
N ALA A 69 -48.27 2.40 -42.04
CA ALA A 69 -49.30 1.46 -41.64
C ALA A 69 -48.98 0.79 -40.30
N VAL A 70 -47.73 0.35 -40.09
CA VAL A 70 -47.28 -0.20 -38.81
C VAL A 70 -47.38 0.85 -37.69
N SER A 71 -46.95 2.08 -37.95
CA SER A 71 -47.07 3.21 -37.00
C SER A 71 -48.53 3.47 -36.62
N ALA A 72 -49.44 3.50 -37.59
CA ALA A 72 -50.87 3.68 -37.34
C ALA A 72 -51.44 2.58 -36.44
N PHE A 73 -51.04 1.31 -36.67
CA PHE A 73 -51.44 0.21 -35.80
C PHE A 73 -50.84 0.31 -34.39
N ILE A 74 -49.59 0.73 -34.24
CA ILE A 74 -48.98 0.94 -32.91
C ILE A 74 -49.68 2.07 -32.14
N LEU A 75 -50.17 3.11 -32.83
CA LEU A 75 -50.87 4.25 -32.20
C LEU A 75 -52.34 3.94 -31.84
N ASP A 76 -52.92 2.89 -32.40
CA ASP A 76 -54.26 2.41 -32.04
C ASP A 76 -54.19 1.43 -30.86
N ALA A 77 -54.75 1.87 -29.73
CA ALA A 77 -54.78 1.10 -28.49
C ALA A 77 -55.56 -0.22 -28.59
N ALA A 78 -56.46 -0.35 -29.58
CA ALA A 78 -57.23 -1.57 -29.81
C ALA A 78 -56.55 -2.53 -30.81
N SER A 79 -55.43 -2.16 -31.42
CA SER A 79 -54.82 -2.98 -32.45
C SER A 79 -54.09 -4.20 -31.87
N ARG A 80 -54.10 -5.30 -32.62
CA ARG A 80 -53.33 -6.51 -32.27
C ARG A 80 -51.82 -6.27 -32.33
N THR A 81 -51.36 -5.37 -33.21
CA THR A 81 -49.96 -4.97 -33.31
C THR A 81 -49.52 -4.25 -32.03
N ARG A 82 -50.33 -3.33 -31.51
CA ARG A 82 -50.06 -2.66 -30.24
C ARG A 82 -50.07 -3.65 -29.08
N ALA A 83 -51.05 -4.53 -29.01
CA ALA A 83 -51.10 -5.58 -27.98
C ALA A 83 -49.91 -6.53 -28.03
N ALA A 84 -49.43 -6.91 -29.22
CA ALA A 84 -48.23 -7.73 -29.39
C ALA A 84 -46.96 -6.99 -28.96
N VAL A 85 -46.81 -5.71 -29.32
CA VAL A 85 -45.71 -4.86 -28.87
C VAL A 85 -45.75 -4.67 -27.36
N ASP A 86 -46.90 -4.34 -26.79
CA ASP A 86 -47.07 -4.20 -25.33
C ASP A 86 -46.84 -5.53 -24.60
N SER A 87 -47.17 -6.67 -25.23
CA SER A 87 -46.86 -7.99 -24.70
C SER A 87 -45.36 -8.28 -24.72
N VAL A 88 -44.65 -7.97 -25.81
CA VAL A 88 -43.18 -8.11 -25.89
C VAL A 88 -42.49 -7.16 -24.91
N VAL A 89 -42.92 -5.89 -24.84
CA VAL A 89 -42.41 -4.93 -23.86
C VAL A 89 -42.71 -5.40 -22.45
N GLY A 90 -43.93 -5.85 -22.17
CA GLY A 90 -44.35 -6.35 -20.86
C GLY A 90 -43.65 -7.63 -20.41
N SER A 91 -43.38 -8.56 -21.32
CA SER A 91 -42.79 -9.88 -21.01
C SER A 91 -41.27 -9.92 -21.08
N ALA A 92 -40.66 -9.18 -22.02
CA ALA A 92 -39.21 -9.23 -22.25
C ALA A 92 -38.48 -7.98 -21.72
N MET A 93 -39.08 -6.79 -21.83
CA MET A 93 -38.39 -5.54 -21.44
C MET A 93 -38.71 -5.11 -20.01
N ARG A 94 -39.95 -5.31 -19.55
CA ARG A 94 -40.41 -4.85 -18.24
C ARG A 94 -39.66 -5.51 -17.07
N PRO A 95 -39.37 -6.83 -17.08
CA PRO A 95 -38.48 -7.43 -16.07
C PRO A 95 -37.07 -6.83 -16.09
N ILE A 96 -36.53 -6.49 -17.27
CA ILE A 96 -35.21 -5.85 -17.41
C ILE A 96 -35.23 -4.36 -16.95
N LEU A 97 -36.39 -3.71 -17.05
CA LEU A 97 -36.58 -2.32 -16.64
C LEU A 97 -36.89 -2.20 -15.15
N ASP A 98 -37.66 -3.14 -14.59
CA ASP A 98 -38.18 -3.10 -13.22
C ASP A 98 -37.25 -3.85 -12.23
N GLU A 99 -36.61 -4.94 -12.65
CA GLU A 99 -35.76 -5.80 -11.78
C GLU A 99 -34.36 -6.06 -12.37
N GLY A 100 -34.09 -5.60 -13.59
CA GLY A 100 -32.83 -5.82 -14.29
C GLY A 100 -31.73 -4.83 -13.92
N PRO A 101 -30.47 -5.11 -14.31
CA PRO A 101 -29.36 -4.19 -14.09
C PRO A 101 -29.61 -2.80 -14.72
N ILE A 102 -29.19 -1.75 -14.03
CA ILE A 102 -29.31 -0.38 -14.53
C ILE A 102 -28.07 -0.03 -15.36
N HIS A 103 -28.30 0.38 -16.61
CA HIS A 103 -27.24 0.90 -17.47
C HIS A 103 -27.11 2.42 -17.32
N ILE A 104 -25.87 2.90 -17.18
CA ILE A 104 -25.60 4.34 -17.02
C ILE A 104 -26.09 5.21 -18.18
N SER A 105 -26.19 4.66 -19.40
CA SER A 105 -26.68 5.38 -20.58
C SER A 105 -28.14 5.82 -20.44
N ARG A 106 -28.94 5.15 -19.59
CA ARG A 106 -30.33 5.55 -19.29
C ARG A 106 -30.43 6.90 -18.59
N PHE A 107 -29.34 7.34 -17.96
CA PHE A 107 -29.27 8.58 -17.19
C PHE A 107 -28.52 9.70 -17.93
N GLY A 108 -28.19 9.49 -19.21
CA GLY A 108 -27.53 10.50 -20.05
C GLY A 108 -26.01 10.56 -19.89
N VAL A 109 -25.39 9.55 -19.29
CA VAL A 109 -23.92 9.44 -19.25
C VAL A 109 -23.39 9.23 -20.66
N LYS A 110 -22.49 10.12 -21.10
CA LYS A 110 -21.87 10.07 -22.43
C LYS A 110 -20.69 9.11 -22.44
N GLY A 111 -19.83 9.17 -21.42
CA GLY A 111 -18.70 8.24 -21.29
C GLY A 111 -17.62 8.43 -22.36
N ASP A 112 -17.45 9.64 -22.90
CA ASP A 112 -16.45 9.99 -23.92
C ASP A 112 -15.14 10.55 -23.34
N GLY A 113 -15.07 10.73 -22.02
CA GLY A 113 -13.92 11.27 -21.30
C GLY A 113 -13.71 12.78 -21.48
N ALA A 114 -14.64 13.49 -22.12
CA ALA A 114 -14.59 14.93 -22.33
C ALA A 114 -15.80 15.66 -21.71
N ALA A 115 -16.97 15.04 -21.77
CA ALA A 115 -18.16 15.55 -21.11
C ALA A 115 -18.07 15.40 -19.59
N ASP A 116 -18.70 16.33 -18.87
CA ASP A 116 -18.93 16.17 -17.45
C ASP A 116 -20.11 15.21 -17.22
N ASP A 117 -19.79 13.98 -16.81
CA ASP A 117 -20.76 12.92 -16.57
C ASP A 117 -21.16 12.83 -15.08
N THR A 118 -20.62 13.70 -14.21
CA THR A 118 -20.79 13.59 -12.74
C THR A 118 -22.25 13.38 -12.33
N ASP A 119 -23.15 14.28 -12.69
CA ASP A 119 -24.53 14.23 -12.21
C ASP A 119 -25.30 13.03 -12.76
N ALA A 120 -25.13 12.73 -14.05
CA ALA A 120 -25.75 11.60 -14.73
C ALA A 120 -25.28 10.26 -14.16
N PHE A 121 -23.96 10.12 -13.92
CA PHE A 121 -23.37 8.91 -13.37
C PHE A 121 -23.83 8.66 -11.93
N HIS A 122 -23.82 9.70 -11.09
CA HIS A 122 -24.28 9.57 -9.71
C HIS A 122 -25.79 9.32 -9.62
N ALA A 123 -26.60 9.89 -10.51
CA ALA A 123 -28.03 9.57 -10.58
C ALA A 123 -28.28 8.10 -10.93
N ALA A 124 -27.53 7.55 -11.90
CA ALA A 124 -27.60 6.14 -12.24
C ALA A 124 -27.20 5.24 -11.06
N ALA A 125 -26.10 5.58 -10.38
CA ALA A 125 -25.63 4.85 -9.21
C ALA A 125 -26.65 4.87 -8.07
N SER A 126 -27.24 6.03 -7.76
CA SER A 126 -28.32 6.16 -6.77
C SER A 126 -29.52 5.30 -7.13
N ALA A 127 -29.97 5.34 -8.40
CA ALA A 127 -31.09 4.51 -8.84
C ALA A 127 -30.80 3.02 -8.69
N ALA A 128 -29.59 2.57 -9.04
CA ALA A 128 -29.19 1.16 -8.94
C ALA A 128 -29.16 0.69 -7.49
N ALA A 129 -28.56 1.47 -6.59
CA ALA A 129 -28.53 1.17 -5.17
C ALA A 129 -29.93 1.17 -4.54
N THR A 130 -30.79 2.14 -4.87
CA THR A 130 -32.18 2.18 -4.38
C THR A 130 -33.00 0.98 -4.85
N ALA A 131 -32.79 0.53 -6.10
CA ALA A 131 -33.46 -0.64 -6.64
C ALA A 131 -32.84 -1.97 -6.16
N GLY A 132 -31.66 -1.96 -5.53
CA GLY A 132 -30.97 -3.17 -5.10
C GLY A 132 -30.43 -4.02 -6.25
N VAL A 133 -30.18 -3.42 -7.42
CA VAL A 133 -29.71 -4.11 -8.63
C VAL A 133 -28.34 -3.57 -9.07
N PRO A 134 -27.53 -4.35 -9.83
CA PRO A 134 -26.23 -3.88 -10.28
C PRO A 134 -26.31 -2.67 -11.23
N LEU A 135 -25.40 -1.71 -11.05
CA LEU A 135 -25.08 -0.68 -12.02
C LEU A 135 -24.10 -1.23 -13.06
N VAL A 136 -24.44 -1.17 -14.35
CA VAL A 136 -23.61 -1.66 -15.45
C VAL A 136 -23.08 -0.50 -16.28
N ILE A 137 -21.76 -0.41 -16.35
CA ILE A 137 -21.03 0.50 -17.23
C ILE A 137 -20.63 -0.27 -18.48
N PRO A 138 -21.04 0.15 -19.69
CA PRO A 138 -20.56 -0.45 -20.94
C PRO A 138 -19.03 -0.41 -21.06
N ALA A 139 -18.46 -1.43 -21.69
CA ALA A 139 -17.02 -1.49 -21.96
C ALA A 139 -16.56 -0.32 -22.85
N GLY A 140 -15.33 0.15 -22.63
CA GLY A 140 -14.71 1.20 -23.44
C GLY A 140 -15.11 2.64 -23.08
N MET A 141 -15.96 2.83 -22.07
CA MET A 141 -16.34 4.18 -21.62
C MET A 141 -15.28 4.85 -20.75
N SER A 142 -15.17 6.17 -20.89
CA SER A 142 -14.42 7.05 -19.99
C SER A 142 -15.38 8.07 -19.36
N ILE A 143 -15.63 7.95 -18.07
CA ILE A 143 -16.60 8.79 -17.35
C ILE A 143 -15.89 10.06 -16.88
N GLY A 144 -16.29 11.22 -17.37
CA GLY A 144 -15.73 12.50 -16.93
C GLY A 144 -16.31 12.93 -15.59
N ILE A 145 -15.45 13.27 -14.63
CA ILE A 145 -15.83 13.72 -13.29
C ILE A 145 -15.26 15.11 -13.04
N SER A 146 -16.13 16.09 -12.79
CA SER A 146 -15.74 17.49 -12.53
C SER A 146 -16.04 17.95 -11.09
N SER A 147 -16.81 17.17 -10.33
CA SER A 147 -17.05 17.43 -8.91
C SER A 147 -17.24 16.14 -8.12
N TYR A 148 -16.96 16.19 -6.81
CA TYR A 148 -17.04 15.01 -5.96
C TYR A 148 -18.46 14.80 -5.47
N LYS A 149 -18.96 13.57 -5.67
CA LYS A 149 -20.08 13.02 -4.92
C LYS A 149 -19.72 11.60 -4.47
N ARG A 150 -20.19 11.23 -3.29
CA ARG A 150 -19.99 9.87 -2.78
C ARG A 150 -20.95 8.92 -3.49
N LEU A 151 -20.47 7.73 -3.85
CA LEU A 151 -21.33 6.65 -4.33
C LEU A 151 -22.19 6.12 -3.17
N PRO A 152 -23.44 5.70 -3.44
CA PRO A 152 -24.37 5.24 -2.41
C PRO A 152 -23.92 3.95 -1.74
N GLU A 153 -24.41 3.73 -0.52
CA GLU A 153 -24.26 2.46 0.19
C GLU A 153 -24.90 1.30 -0.57
N GLY A 154 -24.32 0.10 -0.43
CA GLY A 154 -24.85 -1.14 -1.00
C GLY A 154 -24.74 -1.22 -2.53
N LEU A 155 -24.08 -0.26 -3.17
CA LEU A 155 -23.95 -0.25 -4.62
C LEU A 155 -23.13 -1.44 -5.10
N THR A 156 -23.72 -2.25 -5.98
CA THR A 156 -22.96 -3.19 -6.81
C THR A 156 -22.72 -2.56 -8.19
N MET A 157 -21.47 -2.38 -8.58
CA MET A 157 -21.09 -1.72 -9.84
C MET A 157 -20.22 -2.63 -10.69
N HIS A 158 -20.64 -2.89 -11.93
CA HIS A 158 -19.87 -3.60 -12.95
C HIS A 158 -19.25 -2.57 -13.90
N THR A 159 -17.94 -2.35 -13.77
CA THR A 159 -17.24 -1.29 -14.50
C THR A 159 -16.85 -1.67 -15.92
N ASN A 160 -16.73 -2.98 -16.20
CA ASN A 160 -16.29 -3.52 -17.49
C ASN A 160 -15.04 -2.80 -18.06
N GLY A 161 -14.11 -2.42 -17.17
CA GLY A 161 -12.85 -1.77 -17.53
C GLY A 161 -12.94 -0.27 -17.84
N ALA A 162 -14.08 0.38 -17.58
CA ALA A 162 -14.24 1.82 -17.73
C ALA A 162 -13.26 2.63 -16.88
N VAL A 163 -12.98 3.87 -17.32
CA VAL A 163 -12.04 4.79 -16.67
C VAL A 163 -12.76 6.02 -16.16
N PHE A 164 -12.58 6.35 -14.88
CA PHE A 164 -13.05 7.60 -14.28
C PHE A 164 -11.98 8.67 -14.38
N ARG A 165 -12.26 9.77 -15.07
CA ARG A 165 -11.28 10.81 -15.39
C ARG A 165 -11.65 12.13 -14.73
N GLN A 166 -10.73 12.64 -13.93
CA GLN A 166 -10.82 14.00 -13.39
C GLN A 166 -10.73 15.02 -14.54
N GLN A 167 -11.74 15.87 -14.71
CA GLN A 167 -11.79 16.91 -15.74
C GLN A 167 -11.22 18.24 -15.25
N THR A 168 -11.44 18.55 -13.98
CA THR A 168 -11.09 19.84 -13.38
C THR A 168 -10.44 19.63 -12.00
N PRO A 169 -9.65 20.61 -11.50
CA PRO A 169 -9.17 20.58 -10.12
C PRO A 169 -10.33 20.53 -9.12
N MET A 170 -10.25 19.61 -8.14
CA MET A 170 -11.35 19.33 -7.20
C MET A 170 -10.99 19.63 -5.73
N GLY A 171 -9.91 20.37 -5.46
CA GLY A 171 -9.59 20.88 -4.12
C GLY A 171 -9.49 19.80 -3.03
N ARG A 172 -8.78 18.68 -3.31
CA ARG A 172 -8.64 17.46 -2.49
C ARG A 172 -9.84 16.53 -2.44
N ALA A 173 -10.96 16.89 -3.05
CA ALA A 173 -12.04 15.93 -3.16
C ALA A 173 -11.59 14.77 -4.08
N PRO A 174 -11.87 13.51 -3.71
CA PRO A 174 -11.48 12.37 -4.51
C PRO A 174 -12.30 12.31 -5.80
N VAL A 175 -11.77 11.66 -6.84
CA VAL A 175 -12.54 11.39 -8.06
C VAL A 175 -13.67 10.41 -7.78
N ILE A 176 -13.40 9.36 -6.99
CA ILE A 176 -14.39 8.35 -6.60
C ILE A 176 -14.37 8.13 -5.10
N GLY A 177 -15.54 8.24 -4.47
CA GLY A 177 -15.77 7.86 -3.07
C GLY A 177 -16.75 6.69 -2.98
N LEU A 178 -16.40 5.60 -2.29
CA LEU A 178 -17.28 4.45 -2.12
C LEU A 178 -18.14 4.56 -0.85
N GLY A 179 -19.41 4.14 -0.94
CA GLY A 179 -20.32 3.98 0.19
C GLY A 179 -20.07 2.67 0.93
N ALA A 180 -20.62 2.52 2.14
CA ALA A 180 -20.56 1.27 2.88
C ALA A 180 -21.11 0.09 2.05
N SER A 181 -20.62 -1.12 2.29
CA SER A 181 -21.08 -2.36 1.65
C SER A 181 -21.06 -2.34 0.10
N SER A 182 -20.30 -1.43 -0.50
CA SER A 182 -20.21 -1.33 -1.96
C SER A 182 -19.38 -2.48 -2.52
N THR A 183 -19.83 -3.03 -3.64
CA THR A 183 -19.09 -4.05 -4.40
C THR A 183 -18.77 -3.53 -5.79
N VAL A 184 -17.50 -3.52 -6.16
CA VAL A 184 -17.05 -3.17 -7.52
C VAL A 184 -16.53 -4.42 -8.22
N VAL A 185 -17.02 -4.68 -9.42
CA VAL A 185 -16.65 -5.82 -10.26
C VAL A 185 -16.01 -5.30 -11.55
N GLY A 186 -14.85 -5.87 -11.92
CA GLY A 186 -14.11 -5.50 -13.14
C GLY A 186 -13.04 -4.42 -12.92
N GLY A 187 -12.75 -4.09 -11.66
CA GLY A 187 -11.74 -3.12 -11.24
C GLY A 187 -12.22 -1.66 -11.28
N LEU A 188 -11.53 -0.80 -10.55
CA LEU A 188 -11.77 0.64 -10.48
C LEU A 188 -10.56 1.40 -11.03
N ARG A 189 -10.67 1.96 -12.23
CA ARG A 189 -9.58 2.71 -12.88
C ARG A 189 -9.85 4.21 -12.82
N VAL A 190 -8.93 4.96 -12.22
CA VAL A 190 -9.04 6.40 -12.00
C VAL A 190 -7.84 7.11 -12.59
N GLN A 191 -8.10 8.17 -13.36
CA GLN A 191 -7.09 9.09 -13.87
C GLN A 191 -7.29 10.47 -13.24
N THR A 192 -6.22 10.99 -12.64
CA THR A 192 -6.23 12.30 -11.98
C THR A 192 -5.34 13.29 -12.71
N LEU A 193 -5.63 14.58 -12.55
CA LEU A 193 -4.78 15.65 -13.11
C LEU A 193 -3.41 15.70 -12.43
N GLY A 194 -3.35 15.33 -11.15
CA GLY A 194 -2.14 15.32 -10.34
C GLY A 194 -1.72 16.66 -9.78
N GLY A 195 -0.51 16.69 -9.20
CA GLY A 195 0.01 17.85 -8.49
C GLY A 195 -0.60 18.04 -7.09
N ASP A 196 -0.72 19.30 -6.67
CA ASP A 196 -1.25 19.68 -5.36
C ASP A 196 -2.76 19.38 -5.24
N ALA A 197 -3.19 19.05 -4.03
CA ALA A 197 -4.62 18.96 -3.68
C ALA A 197 -5.39 17.92 -4.53
N CYS A 198 -4.76 16.78 -4.81
CA CYS A 198 -5.30 15.73 -5.68
C CYS A 198 -5.50 14.42 -4.91
N GLN A 199 -6.69 13.83 -5.02
CA GLN A 199 -7.00 12.52 -4.44
C GLN A 199 -7.71 11.64 -5.48
N GLY A 200 -7.33 10.35 -5.56
CA GLY A 200 -7.91 9.41 -6.53
C GLY A 200 -9.18 8.75 -6.02
N VAL A 201 -9.01 7.72 -5.18
CA VAL A 201 -10.09 6.92 -4.60
C VAL A 201 -10.14 7.11 -3.09
N HIS A 202 -11.35 7.20 -2.56
CA HIS A 202 -11.59 7.32 -1.13
C HIS A 202 -12.63 6.30 -0.65
N VAL A 203 -12.30 5.60 0.42
CA VAL A 203 -13.21 4.75 1.18
C VAL A 203 -13.18 5.25 2.61
N ALA A 204 -14.14 6.10 2.97
CA ALA A 204 -14.17 6.77 4.28
C ALA A 204 -15.49 6.55 4.96
N ASP A 205 -15.48 6.05 6.20
CA ASP A 205 -16.69 5.68 6.93
C ASP A 205 -17.55 4.72 6.08
N ALA A 206 -16.90 3.71 5.50
CA ALA A 206 -17.47 2.73 4.56
C ALA A 206 -16.98 1.32 4.91
N PRO A 207 -17.58 0.67 5.93
CA PRO A 207 -17.29 -0.73 6.20
C PRO A 207 -17.67 -1.63 5.01
N ASP A 208 -17.06 -2.80 4.93
CA ASP A 208 -17.46 -3.90 4.03
C ASP A 208 -17.39 -3.59 2.53
N VAL A 209 -16.53 -2.65 2.13
CA VAL A 209 -16.29 -2.37 0.72
C VAL A 209 -15.38 -3.43 0.10
N THR A 210 -15.79 -3.98 -1.04
CA THR A 210 -15.04 -4.97 -1.81
C THR A 210 -14.82 -4.51 -3.25
N VAL A 211 -13.57 -4.58 -3.74
CA VAL A 211 -13.22 -4.25 -5.12
C VAL A 211 -12.53 -5.44 -5.80
N TYR A 212 -13.30 -6.16 -6.62
CA TYR A 212 -12.81 -7.24 -7.47
C TYR A 212 -12.14 -6.69 -8.74
N GLY A 213 -10.99 -7.24 -9.09
CA GLY A 213 -10.13 -6.75 -10.18
C GLY A 213 -9.19 -5.61 -9.78
N GLY A 214 -9.37 -5.06 -8.57
CA GLY A 214 -8.47 -4.08 -7.95
C GLY A 214 -8.74 -2.61 -8.29
N ILE A 215 -8.01 -1.73 -7.62
CA ILE A 215 -8.04 -0.28 -7.78
C ILE A 215 -6.76 0.14 -8.50
N GLU A 216 -6.89 0.96 -9.54
CA GLU A 216 -5.79 1.54 -10.31
C GLU A 216 -5.97 3.05 -10.35
N VAL A 217 -5.00 3.79 -9.81
CA VAL A 217 -5.00 5.26 -9.80
C VAL A 217 -3.72 5.76 -10.46
N ARG A 218 -3.88 6.55 -11.52
CA ARG A 218 -2.74 7.17 -12.23
C ARG A 218 -2.88 8.67 -12.23
N SER A 219 -1.79 9.35 -11.89
CA SER A 219 -1.70 10.79 -11.96
C SER A 219 -0.94 11.26 -13.19
N ALA A 220 -1.51 12.22 -13.92
CA ALA A 220 -0.87 12.83 -15.09
C ALA A 220 0.34 13.69 -14.72
N THR A 221 0.32 14.29 -13.53
CA THR A 221 1.41 15.09 -12.97
C THR A 221 1.88 14.47 -11.66
N PRO A 222 3.19 14.32 -11.41
CA PRO A 222 3.70 13.87 -10.12
C PRO A 222 3.15 14.68 -8.94
N GLY A 223 3.08 14.04 -7.77
CA GLY A 223 2.74 14.70 -6.52
C GLY A 223 3.59 15.95 -6.26
N ALA A 224 3.04 16.89 -5.49
CA ALA A 224 3.65 18.18 -5.22
C ALA A 224 4.56 18.21 -3.97
N GLY A 225 4.89 17.05 -3.41
CA GLY A 225 5.82 16.89 -2.30
C GLY A 225 5.17 16.95 -0.92
N LYS A 226 5.95 17.38 0.08
CA LYS A 226 5.58 17.30 1.50
C LYS A 226 4.53 18.28 1.99
N ALA A 227 4.14 19.26 1.17
CA ALA A 227 3.23 20.32 1.61
C ALA A 227 1.91 19.74 2.13
N ASN A 228 1.54 18.52 1.69
CA ASN A 228 0.32 17.89 2.14
C ASN A 228 0.35 16.35 2.05
N ILE A 229 0.34 15.70 3.22
CA ILE A 229 0.33 14.23 3.37
C ILE A 229 -0.99 13.55 2.95
N ARG A 230 -2.03 14.34 2.65
CA ARG A 230 -3.40 13.85 2.36
C ARG A 230 -3.71 13.72 0.87
N ASP A 231 -2.78 14.08 0.00
CA ASP A 231 -2.93 13.93 -1.45
C ASP A 231 -2.60 12.50 -1.84
N ASN A 232 -3.59 11.63 -1.72
CA ASN A 232 -3.43 10.18 -1.82
C ASN A 232 -4.02 9.62 -3.11
N GLY A 233 -3.35 8.61 -3.68
CA GLY A 233 -3.92 7.84 -4.78
C GLY A 233 -5.13 7.04 -4.28
N VAL A 234 -4.92 6.24 -3.23
CA VAL A 234 -5.98 5.49 -2.55
C VAL A 234 -5.94 5.77 -1.06
N ARG A 235 -7.10 6.12 -0.51
CA ARG A 235 -7.26 6.41 0.91
C ARG A 235 -8.42 5.62 1.50
N VAL A 236 -8.16 4.87 2.56
CA VAL A 236 -9.11 4.05 3.31
C VAL A 236 -9.09 4.54 4.76
N ILE A 237 -10.22 4.97 5.29
CA ILE A 237 -10.34 5.56 6.63
C ILE A 237 -11.60 5.04 7.31
N ASN A 238 -11.50 4.59 8.55
CA ASN A 238 -12.66 4.14 9.33
C ASN A 238 -13.57 3.17 8.54
N SER A 239 -12.94 2.25 7.82
CA SER A 239 -13.60 1.39 6.82
C SER A 239 -13.18 -0.06 7.06
N PRO A 240 -13.67 -0.67 8.16
CA PRO A 240 -13.29 -2.02 8.53
C PRO A 240 -13.68 -3.02 7.45
N ARG A 241 -12.88 -4.08 7.30
CA ARG A 241 -13.07 -5.17 6.32
C ARG A 241 -13.03 -4.71 4.85
N PHE A 242 -12.44 -3.55 4.57
CA PHE A 242 -12.12 -3.14 3.20
C PHE A 242 -11.26 -4.21 2.50
N THR A 243 -11.67 -4.63 1.30
CA THR A 243 -10.96 -5.65 0.52
C THR A 243 -10.75 -5.18 -0.92
N ALA A 244 -9.54 -5.37 -1.44
CA ALA A 244 -9.23 -5.21 -2.85
C ALA A 244 -8.23 -6.27 -3.34
N ASP A 245 -8.50 -6.87 -4.50
CA ASP A 245 -7.59 -7.86 -5.11
C ASP A 245 -6.21 -7.25 -5.40
N ARG A 246 -6.19 -5.99 -5.83
CA ARG A 246 -4.99 -5.22 -6.15
C ARG A 246 -5.22 -3.74 -5.84
N VAL A 247 -4.16 -3.04 -5.45
CA VAL A 247 -4.09 -1.57 -5.40
C VAL A 247 -2.85 -1.14 -6.15
N TYR A 248 -3.02 -0.43 -7.27
CA TYR A 248 -1.96 0.17 -8.06
C TYR A 248 -2.06 1.70 -8.01
N VAL A 249 -0.98 2.38 -7.64
CA VAL A 249 -0.93 3.84 -7.60
C VAL A 249 0.34 4.35 -8.29
N GLU A 250 0.19 5.32 -9.19
CA GLU A 250 1.30 5.92 -9.93
C GLU A 250 1.34 7.44 -9.77
N ASN A 251 2.55 7.98 -9.59
CA ASN A 251 2.85 9.41 -9.56
C ASN A 251 2.26 10.16 -8.36
N TYR A 252 2.26 9.52 -7.18
CA TYR A 252 1.83 10.12 -5.92
C TYR A 252 2.94 10.08 -4.88
N ASP A 253 3.16 11.19 -4.18
CA ASP A 253 4.08 11.20 -3.04
C ASP A 253 3.58 10.37 -1.87
N TRP A 254 2.27 10.36 -1.63
CA TRP A 254 1.61 9.67 -0.52
C TRP A 254 0.61 8.67 -1.08
N ALA A 255 1.07 7.54 -1.61
CA ALA A 255 0.28 6.77 -2.56
C ALA A 255 -0.93 6.04 -1.95
N VAL A 256 -0.70 5.16 -0.98
CA VAL A 256 -1.74 4.34 -0.33
C VAL A 256 -1.79 4.64 1.15
N TRP A 257 -2.97 4.94 1.65
CA TRP A 257 -3.20 5.29 3.06
C TRP A 257 -4.35 4.48 3.63
N VAL A 258 -4.09 3.76 4.72
CA VAL A 258 -5.09 3.01 5.48
C VAL A 258 -5.08 3.50 6.92
N ASP A 259 -6.23 3.93 7.44
CA ASP A 259 -6.37 4.60 8.73
C ASP A 259 -7.58 4.04 9.49
N GLU A 260 -7.42 3.65 10.76
CA GLU A 260 -8.52 3.16 11.62
C GLU A 260 -9.44 2.11 10.94
N SER A 261 -8.87 1.21 10.14
CA SER A 261 -9.62 0.29 9.28
C SER A 261 -9.24 -1.16 9.54
N PRO A 262 -9.73 -1.77 10.64
CA PRO A 262 -9.35 -3.12 11.01
C PRO A 262 -9.89 -4.16 10.01
N GLY A 263 -9.16 -5.26 9.85
CA GLY A 263 -9.50 -6.36 8.96
C GLY A 263 -9.33 -6.04 7.47
N PHE A 264 -8.63 -4.95 7.12
CA PHE A 264 -8.39 -4.63 5.71
C PHE A 264 -7.57 -5.73 5.02
N GLN A 265 -7.85 -5.98 3.73
CA GLN A 265 -7.12 -6.94 2.92
C GLN A 265 -6.76 -6.35 1.55
N ILE A 266 -5.47 -6.37 1.22
CA ILE A 266 -4.97 -6.03 -0.11
C ILE A 266 -4.21 -7.23 -0.66
N GLY A 267 -4.70 -7.81 -1.76
CA GLY A 267 -4.06 -8.97 -2.41
C GLY A 267 -2.69 -8.61 -2.97
N TRP A 268 -2.60 -7.52 -3.73
CA TRP A 268 -1.35 -7.01 -4.30
C TRP A 268 -1.27 -5.48 -4.21
N ALA A 269 -0.28 -4.94 -3.50
CA ALA A 269 -0.04 -3.49 -3.43
C ALA A 269 1.13 -3.07 -4.33
N GLU A 270 0.90 -2.16 -5.25
CA GLU A 270 1.93 -1.69 -6.18
C GLU A 270 1.94 -0.17 -6.29
N VAL A 271 3.12 0.42 -6.09
CA VAL A 271 3.29 1.87 -6.17
C VAL A 271 4.50 2.18 -7.03
N SER A 272 4.32 3.08 -7.99
CA SER A 272 5.43 3.63 -8.78
C SER A 272 5.52 5.14 -8.61
N THR A 273 6.73 5.66 -8.36
CA THR A 273 7.01 7.10 -8.13
C THR A 273 6.39 7.58 -6.81
N TYR A 274 7.15 7.54 -5.71
CA TYR A 274 6.64 7.84 -4.36
C TYR A 274 7.64 8.52 -3.42
N SER A 275 7.13 9.16 -2.37
CA SER A 275 7.90 9.58 -1.18
C SER A 275 7.57 8.69 0.03
N LEU A 276 6.28 8.44 0.29
CA LEU A 276 5.75 7.36 1.12
C LEU A 276 4.79 6.49 0.31
N ALA A 277 5.10 5.21 0.12
CA ALA A 277 4.26 4.36 -0.72
C ALA A 277 3.03 3.82 0.01
N VAL A 278 3.22 3.21 1.19
CA VAL A 278 2.11 2.65 1.97
C VAL A 278 2.18 3.15 3.40
N ARG A 279 1.11 3.81 3.86
CA ARG A 279 0.92 4.14 5.25
C ARG A 279 -0.22 3.33 5.85
N ILE A 280 0.07 2.65 6.95
CA ILE A 280 -0.95 2.07 7.84
C ILE A 280 -0.90 2.91 9.12
N LYS A 281 -1.99 3.62 9.41
CA LYS A 281 -2.07 4.63 10.47
C LYS A 281 -3.16 4.28 11.47
N GLY A 282 -2.78 3.78 12.64
CA GLY A 282 -3.65 3.59 13.82
C GLY A 282 -4.84 2.64 13.65
N GLY A 283 -5.19 1.87 14.68
CA GLY A 283 -6.43 1.08 14.73
C GLY A 283 -6.68 0.10 13.58
N CYS A 284 -5.64 -0.27 12.82
CA CYS A 284 -5.74 -1.12 11.63
C CYS A 284 -5.48 -2.59 11.96
N SER A 285 -6.04 -3.07 13.07
CA SER A 285 -5.79 -4.44 13.54
C SER A 285 -6.30 -5.50 12.57
N GLN A 286 -5.71 -6.69 12.55
CA GLN A 286 -6.09 -7.80 11.65
C GLN A 286 -5.87 -7.51 10.15
N GLY A 287 -5.08 -6.49 9.82
CA GLY A 287 -4.80 -6.07 8.44
C GLY A 287 -3.85 -7.00 7.68
N ARG A 288 -4.04 -7.12 6.36
CA ARG A 288 -3.24 -8.00 5.48
C ARG A 288 -2.81 -7.30 4.18
N ILE A 289 -1.54 -7.49 3.81
CA ILE A 289 -1.02 -7.24 2.45
C ILE A 289 -0.31 -8.51 1.99
N HIS A 290 -0.81 -9.18 0.95
CA HIS A 290 -0.35 -10.52 0.57
C HIS A 290 0.86 -10.56 -0.37
N GLY A 291 1.11 -9.45 -1.08
CA GLY A 291 2.23 -9.28 -1.98
C GLY A 291 2.30 -7.84 -2.49
N GLY A 292 3.38 -7.52 -3.20
CA GLY A 292 3.47 -6.24 -3.87
C GLY A 292 4.87 -5.72 -4.10
N ARG A 293 4.94 -4.55 -4.72
CA ARG A 293 6.20 -3.88 -5.01
C ARG A 293 6.04 -2.37 -5.04
N VAL A 294 6.96 -1.67 -4.40
CA VAL A 294 7.09 -0.22 -4.53
C VAL A 294 8.45 0.08 -5.14
N TYR A 295 8.48 0.96 -6.15
CA TYR A 295 9.67 1.20 -6.95
C TYR A 295 9.66 2.59 -7.59
N LYS A 296 10.86 3.06 -7.98
CA LYS A 296 11.13 4.43 -8.43
C LYS A 296 10.82 5.44 -7.33
N ALA A 297 11.85 5.91 -6.65
CA ALA A 297 11.75 7.08 -5.80
C ALA A 297 11.13 8.25 -6.60
N GLY A 298 10.14 8.92 -6.02
CA GLY A 298 9.52 10.09 -6.63
C GLY A 298 10.49 11.27 -6.70
N PRO A 299 10.23 12.27 -7.55
CA PRO A 299 11.09 13.45 -7.69
C PRO A 299 11.23 14.23 -6.37
N ASN A 300 10.27 14.10 -5.46
CA ASN A 300 10.29 14.74 -4.14
C ASN A 300 10.84 13.85 -3.03
N SER A 301 11.22 12.60 -3.34
CA SER A 301 11.77 11.67 -2.34
C SER A 301 13.20 12.07 -1.98
N ALA A 302 13.53 11.90 -0.70
CA ALA A 302 14.77 12.31 -0.06
C ALA A 302 14.93 11.54 1.26
N TYR A 303 16.14 11.59 1.82
CA TYR A 303 16.37 11.11 3.19
C TYR A 303 15.77 12.08 4.21
N LEU A 304 14.46 11.94 4.46
CA LEU A 304 13.68 12.79 5.35
C LEU A 304 12.67 11.95 6.16
N PRO A 305 12.29 12.40 7.37
CA PRO A 305 11.31 11.70 8.19
C PRO A 305 10.01 11.40 7.44
N GLY A 306 9.60 10.14 7.47
CA GLY A 306 8.32 9.70 6.91
C GLY A 306 8.41 9.17 5.48
N TYR A 307 9.55 9.34 4.80
CA TYR A 307 9.72 8.96 3.39
C TYR A 307 10.09 7.49 3.21
N ASN A 308 9.19 6.63 3.66
CA ASN A 308 9.42 5.20 3.78
C ASN A 308 8.74 4.43 2.64
N GLY A 309 9.15 3.19 2.39
CA GLY A 309 8.33 2.31 1.54
C GLY A 309 7.02 1.96 2.23
N LEU A 310 7.12 1.37 3.41
CA LEU A 310 5.99 1.07 4.29
C LEU A 310 6.20 1.72 5.66
N LEU A 311 5.24 2.55 6.06
CA LEU A 311 5.24 3.22 7.36
C LEU A 311 4.03 2.80 8.18
N MET A 312 4.32 2.26 9.36
CA MET A 312 3.39 2.14 10.47
C MET A 312 3.81 3.16 11.51
N GLU A 313 3.10 4.28 11.57
CA GLU A 313 3.35 5.35 12.54
C GLU A 313 2.00 5.80 13.09
N ASN A 314 1.70 5.27 14.28
CA ASN A 314 0.34 5.13 14.75
C ASN A 314 0.09 5.94 16.02
N GLN A 315 -1.02 6.67 16.04
CA GLN A 315 -1.52 7.36 17.24
C GLN A 315 -2.41 6.44 18.11
N SER A 316 -3.03 5.45 17.48
CA SER A 316 -3.83 4.38 18.11
C SER A 316 -3.15 3.03 17.92
N ALA A 317 -3.24 2.11 18.88
CA ALA A 317 -2.59 0.81 18.76
C ALA A 317 -3.15 0.01 17.57
N SER A 318 -2.30 -0.76 16.89
CA SER A 318 -2.70 -1.79 15.95
C SER A 318 -2.14 -3.14 16.40
N ASP A 319 -2.92 -4.18 16.14
CA ASP A 319 -2.61 -5.56 16.52
C ASP A 319 -2.86 -6.52 15.36
N ASP A 320 -2.04 -7.55 15.22
CA ASP A 320 -2.18 -8.57 14.17
C ASP A 320 -2.19 -8.01 12.75
N ILE A 321 -1.09 -7.37 12.35
CA ILE A 321 -0.87 -6.98 10.95
C ILE A 321 0.12 -7.94 10.31
N ARG A 322 -0.21 -8.43 9.11
CA ARG A 322 0.66 -9.35 8.35
C ARG A 322 0.91 -8.83 6.95
N ILE A 323 2.19 -8.67 6.63
CA ILE A 323 2.67 -8.24 5.33
C ILE A 323 3.54 -9.37 4.78
N SER A 324 3.21 -9.88 3.59
CA SER A 324 3.98 -10.96 2.96
C SER A 324 4.39 -10.60 1.55
N ASN A 325 5.54 -11.12 1.08
CA ASN A 325 6.02 -11.04 -0.30
C ASN A 325 5.99 -9.61 -0.89
N PHE A 326 6.26 -8.62 -0.03
CA PHE A 326 6.26 -7.22 -0.41
C PHE A 326 7.70 -6.76 -0.61
N THR A 327 7.98 -6.06 -1.71
CA THR A 327 9.31 -5.49 -1.99
C THR A 327 9.27 -3.97 -1.98
N VAL A 328 10.22 -3.36 -1.27
CA VAL A 328 10.46 -1.92 -1.27
C VAL A 328 11.79 -1.61 -1.93
N ASP A 329 11.74 -0.88 -3.05
CA ASP A 329 12.92 -0.40 -3.78
C ASP A 329 13.08 1.11 -3.61
N ASP A 330 14.30 1.55 -3.25
CA ASP A 330 14.75 2.95 -3.33
C ASP A 330 13.97 3.93 -2.44
N ALA A 331 13.52 3.47 -1.25
CA ALA A 331 12.92 4.36 -0.27
C ALA A 331 13.90 5.47 0.17
N GLY A 332 13.42 6.70 0.29
CA GLY A 332 14.25 7.85 0.66
C GLY A 332 14.82 7.73 2.08
N GLU A 333 13.99 7.33 3.04
CA GLU A 333 14.35 7.02 4.43
C GLU A 333 14.41 5.50 4.64
N HIS A 334 13.45 4.87 5.31
CA HIS A 334 13.50 3.43 5.59
C HIS A 334 12.68 2.60 4.59
N GLY A 335 13.09 1.35 4.37
CA GLY A 335 12.28 0.42 3.61
C GLY A 335 10.95 0.14 4.32
N TYR A 336 11.06 -0.34 5.55
CA TYR A 336 9.96 -0.64 6.46
C TYR A 336 10.20 0.03 7.80
N ARG A 337 9.18 0.71 8.34
CA ARG A 337 9.24 1.31 9.66
C ARG A 337 7.99 1.00 10.48
N VAL A 338 8.20 0.44 11.68
CA VAL A 338 7.19 0.26 12.73
C VAL A 338 7.51 1.18 13.89
N SER A 339 6.64 2.16 14.13
CA SER A 339 6.80 3.22 15.12
C SER A 339 5.45 3.88 15.46
N GLY A 340 5.45 5.04 16.12
CA GLY A 340 4.23 5.78 16.45
C GLY A 340 4.35 6.53 17.78
N PHE A 341 3.20 6.72 18.43
CA PHE A 341 3.07 7.30 19.78
C PHE A 341 2.48 6.30 20.79
N THR A 342 2.31 5.05 20.36
CA THR A 342 1.71 3.98 21.15
C THR A 342 2.22 2.62 20.68
N THR A 343 2.19 1.64 21.59
CA THR A 343 2.67 0.29 21.35
C THR A 343 1.89 -0.39 20.22
N GLN A 344 2.63 -0.88 19.22
CA GLN A 344 2.12 -1.81 18.21
C GLN A 344 2.41 -3.24 18.64
N THR A 345 1.46 -4.14 18.45
CA THR A 345 1.58 -5.55 18.86
C THR A 345 1.41 -6.50 17.68
N ASN A 346 2.08 -7.64 17.72
CA ASN A 346 1.77 -8.77 16.83
C ASN A 346 1.86 -8.35 15.34
N ILE A 347 3.04 -7.91 14.92
CA ILE A 347 3.27 -7.45 13.54
C ILE A 347 4.22 -8.42 12.84
N TRP A 348 3.81 -8.91 11.68
CA TRP A 348 4.58 -9.90 10.93
C TRP A 348 4.93 -9.44 9.53
N PHE A 349 6.21 -9.63 9.19
CA PHE A 349 6.75 -9.50 7.83
C PHE A 349 7.25 -10.87 7.38
N TYR A 350 6.74 -11.39 6.27
CA TYR A 350 7.10 -12.69 5.69
C TYR A 350 7.68 -12.51 4.29
N HIS A 351 8.91 -12.94 4.07
CA HIS A 351 9.57 -12.82 2.76
C HIS A 351 9.55 -11.39 2.19
N CYS A 352 9.63 -10.39 3.07
CA CYS A 352 9.68 -8.97 2.67
C CYS A 352 11.12 -8.58 2.32
N MET A 353 11.27 -7.65 1.37
CA MET A 353 12.59 -7.20 0.92
C MET A 353 12.66 -5.67 0.89
N ALA A 354 13.70 -5.11 1.51
CA ALA A 354 14.10 -3.72 1.32
C ALA A 354 15.37 -3.68 0.48
N ARG A 355 15.39 -2.86 -0.57
CA ARG A 355 16.54 -2.69 -1.45
C ARG A 355 16.81 -1.21 -1.71
N GLY A 356 18.06 -0.79 -1.54
CA GLY A 356 18.47 0.57 -1.89
C GLY A 356 17.87 1.66 -1.00
N SER A 357 17.39 1.32 0.20
CA SER A 357 16.87 2.33 1.14
C SER A 357 17.99 3.24 1.64
N GLY A 358 17.76 4.57 1.66
CA GLY A 358 18.74 5.53 2.18
C GLY A 358 19.06 5.31 3.65
N GLY A 359 18.00 5.20 4.46
CA GLY A 359 18.01 4.72 5.84
C GLY A 359 17.90 3.20 5.93
N SER A 360 17.58 2.68 7.11
CA SER A 360 17.51 1.23 7.35
C SER A 360 16.57 0.47 6.41
N GLY A 361 16.92 -0.78 6.09
CA GLY A 361 16.01 -1.68 5.39
C GLY A 361 14.74 -1.94 6.19
N PHE A 362 14.92 -2.35 7.45
CA PHE A 362 13.84 -2.54 8.42
C PHE A 362 14.15 -1.78 9.71
N LYS A 363 13.15 -1.05 10.22
CA LYS A 363 13.25 -0.30 11.48
C LYS A 363 12.06 -0.57 12.39
N VAL A 364 12.36 -0.88 13.65
CA VAL A 364 11.40 -0.85 14.75
C VAL A 364 11.88 0.19 15.75
N LEU A 365 11.01 1.15 16.10
CA LEU A 365 11.33 2.21 17.04
C LEU A 365 10.14 2.47 17.96
N GLY A 366 10.29 2.16 19.24
CA GLY A 366 9.39 2.61 20.31
C GLY A 366 9.59 4.10 20.65
N GLY A 367 8.76 4.61 21.56
CA GLY A 367 8.79 6.02 21.95
C GLY A 367 9.97 6.34 22.86
N ASP A 368 10.54 7.52 22.67
CA ASP A 368 11.51 8.03 23.63
C ASP A 368 10.89 8.18 25.04
N ASP A 369 11.71 8.31 26.08
CA ASP A 369 11.21 8.43 27.47
C ASP A 369 10.32 9.69 27.63
N ASN A 370 10.58 10.71 26.80
CA ASN A 370 9.77 11.92 26.67
C ASN A 370 8.50 11.73 25.80
N GLU A 371 8.35 10.59 25.13
CA GLU A 371 7.24 10.20 24.26
C GLU A 371 6.47 9.01 24.86
N ASN A 372 6.25 9.05 26.18
CA ASN A 372 5.56 8.01 26.97
C ASN A 372 6.30 6.66 27.09
N GLY A 373 7.54 6.54 26.58
CA GLY A 373 8.39 5.36 26.77
C GLY A 373 7.78 4.04 26.25
N PHE A 374 6.85 4.10 25.31
CA PHE A 374 6.16 2.91 24.81
C PHE A 374 7.12 2.01 24.02
N ARG A 375 6.84 0.71 24.04
CA ARG A 375 7.70 -0.31 23.39
C ARG A 375 6.85 -1.14 22.44
N ASN A 376 7.28 -1.27 21.18
CA ASN A 376 6.60 -2.16 20.23
C ASN A 376 6.88 -3.61 20.63
N ARG A 377 5.88 -4.49 20.50
CA ARG A 377 5.95 -5.85 21.02
C ARG A 377 5.51 -6.91 20.02
N GLY A 378 6.13 -8.08 20.02
CA GLY A 378 5.67 -9.20 19.21
C GLY A 378 5.88 -8.96 17.72
N ILE A 379 7.04 -8.40 17.36
CA ILE A 379 7.37 -8.07 15.97
C ILE A 379 8.19 -9.23 15.38
N THR A 380 7.74 -9.80 14.26
CA THR A 380 8.41 -10.93 13.61
C THR A 380 8.81 -10.58 12.18
N PHE A 381 10.09 -10.74 11.87
CA PHE A 381 10.64 -10.71 10.52
C PHE A 381 11.05 -12.14 10.15
N ASN A 382 10.30 -12.78 9.26
CA ASN A 382 10.58 -14.14 8.80
C ASN A 382 11.06 -14.11 7.35
N ALA A 383 12.28 -14.61 7.11
CA ALA A 383 12.95 -14.66 5.83
C ALA A 383 12.99 -13.30 5.11
N CYS A 384 13.16 -12.21 5.88
CA CYS A 384 13.24 -10.85 5.34
C CYS A 384 14.67 -10.51 4.89
N THR A 385 14.79 -9.72 3.82
CA THR A 385 16.09 -9.40 3.21
C THR A 385 16.29 -7.90 3.09
N ALA A 386 17.43 -7.39 3.58
CA ALA A 386 17.91 -6.04 3.30
C ALA A 386 19.08 -6.11 2.30
N ILE A 387 18.95 -5.40 1.17
CA ILE A 387 19.97 -5.32 0.12
C ILE A 387 20.40 -3.86 -0.03
N ASP A 388 21.70 -3.57 0.03
CA ASP A 388 22.21 -2.21 -0.20
C ASP A 388 21.44 -1.13 0.58
N SER A 389 21.06 -1.43 1.82
CA SER A 389 20.13 -0.61 2.60
C SER A 389 20.79 -0.10 3.86
N GLY A 390 20.57 1.18 4.14
CA GLY A 390 21.11 1.84 5.31
C GLY A 390 22.56 2.23 5.14
N THR A 391 22.85 3.00 4.10
CA THR A 391 24.21 3.32 3.66
C THR A 391 24.68 4.73 4.04
N ILE A 392 23.79 5.56 4.60
CA ILE A 392 24.07 6.99 4.86
C ILE A 392 24.83 7.23 6.17
N ASN A 393 24.41 6.62 7.28
CA ASN A 393 24.98 6.88 8.61
C ASN A 393 24.71 5.71 9.60
N ARG A 394 25.13 5.85 10.86
CA ARG A 394 24.98 4.81 11.91
C ARG A 394 23.54 4.53 12.36
N ASN A 395 22.58 5.41 12.06
CA ASN A 395 21.14 5.19 12.28
C ASN A 395 20.49 4.46 11.09
N CYS A 396 21.33 3.94 10.18
CA CYS A 396 20.93 3.28 8.95
C CYS A 396 21.56 1.87 8.95
N CYS A 397 20.73 0.84 9.02
CA CYS A 397 21.15 -0.55 9.20
C CYS A 397 20.40 -1.49 8.23
N GLY A 398 20.85 -2.73 8.08
CA GLY A 398 19.99 -3.76 7.48
C GLY A 398 18.69 -3.90 8.29
N PHE A 399 18.85 -4.16 9.59
CA PHE A 399 17.78 -4.21 10.59
C PHE A 399 18.14 -3.34 11.80
N LEU A 400 17.27 -2.39 12.15
CA LEU A 400 17.43 -1.52 13.31
C LEU A 400 16.27 -1.75 14.29
N ILE A 401 16.56 -2.32 15.46
CA ILE A 401 15.56 -2.68 16.47
C ILE A 401 15.82 -1.87 17.74
N GLN A 402 14.95 -0.91 18.04
CA GLN A 402 15.14 0.00 19.16
C GLN A 402 13.86 0.09 20.00
N ARG A 403 14.01 0.04 21.32
CA ARG A 403 12.89 0.21 22.27
C ARG A 403 11.74 -0.76 21.98
N ALA A 404 12.06 -2.05 21.88
CA ALA A 404 11.12 -3.09 21.49
C ALA A 404 11.26 -4.35 22.34
N ASP A 405 10.15 -5.08 22.49
CA ASP A 405 10.05 -6.32 23.23
C ASP A 405 9.58 -7.46 22.34
N ASP A 406 9.93 -8.70 22.66
CA ASP A 406 9.41 -9.90 21.99
C ASP A 406 9.61 -9.84 20.46
N VAL A 407 10.83 -9.54 20.02
CA VAL A 407 11.17 -9.40 18.60
C VAL A 407 11.81 -10.69 18.08
N ARG A 408 11.35 -11.18 16.93
CA ARG A 408 11.89 -12.39 16.28
C ARG A 408 12.39 -12.08 14.88
N LEU A 409 13.66 -12.37 14.61
CA LEU A 409 14.24 -12.34 13.27
C LEU A 409 14.59 -13.78 12.89
N ILE A 410 13.88 -14.35 11.93
CA ILE A 410 14.08 -15.74 11.48
C ILE A 410 14.65 -15.71 10.07
N SER A 411 15.85 -16.27 9.91
CA SER A 411 16.62 -16.25 8.66
C SER A 411 16.73 -14.85 8.00
N PRO A 412 17.04 -13.77 8.75
CA PRO A 412 17.23 -12.46 8.14
C PRO A 412 18.49 -12.47 7.26
N VAL A 413 18.42 -11.77 6.12
CA VAL A 413 19.56 -11.64 5.21
C VAL A 413 19.92 -10.16 5.06
N VAL A 414 21.20 -9.83 5.26
CA VAL A 414 21.77 -8.52 4.92
C VAL A 414 22.91 -8.76 3.94
N LYS A 415 22.84 -8.17 2.75
CA LYS A 415 23.86 -8.35 1.70
C LYS A 415 23.98 -7.14 0.80
N LYS A 416 25.12 -7.00 0.13
CA LYS A 416 25.27 -6.01 -0.95
C LYS A 416 24.83 -6.61 -2.28
N ALA A 417 24.50 -5.74 -3.23
CA ALA A 417 24.35 -6.09 -4.64
C ALA A 417 25.06 -5.08 -5.54
N LYS A 418 24.86 -3.78 -5.30
CA LYS A 418 25.45 -2.69 -6.10
C LYS A 418 26.38 -1.78 -5.32
N GLN A 419 26.20 -1.68 -4.00
CA GLN A 419 26.99 -0.78 -3.15
C GLN A 419 28.31 -1.44 -2.72
N THR A 420 29.25 -0.63 -2.22
CA THR A 420 30.54 -1.13 -1.70
C THR A 420 30.38 -2.01 -0.46
N PHE A 421 29.35 -1.73 0.33
CA PHE A 421 28.97 -2.48 1.53
C PHE A 421 27.44 -2.64 1.56
N SER A 422 26.95 -3.64 2.28
CA SER A 422 25.53 -3.99 2.36
C SER A 422 24.71 -2.98 3.16
N ALA A 423 25.27 -2.57 4.30
CA ALA A 423 24.74 -1.61 5.26
C ALA A 423 25.90 -1.07 6.12
N VAL A 424 25.73 0.10 6.75
CA VAL A 424 26.71 0.57 7.74
C VAL A 424 26.81 -0.45 8.88
N GLU A 425 25.66 -0.93 9.35
CA GLU A 425 25.54 -1.97 10.36
C GLU A 425 24.50 -3.03 9.90
N GLY A 426 24.79 -4.30 10.13
CA GLY A 426 23.91 -5.40 9.69
C GLY A 426 22.62 -5.45 10.50
N ILE A 427 22.74 -5.90 11.75
CA ILE A 427 21.66 -5.89 12.73
C ILE A 427 22.10 -5.06 13.93
N ARG A 428 21.36 -3.99 14.22
CA ARG A 428 21.59 -3.12 15.37
C ARG A 428 20.43 -3.24 16.36
N MET A 429 20.75 -3.38 17.65
CA MET A 429 19.78 -3.45 18.73
C MET A 429 20.13 -2.50 19.87
N SER A 430 19.12 -1.83 20.43
CA SER A 430 19.31 -1.01 21.62
C SER A 430 18.02 -0.87 22.43
N GLY A 431 18.12 -0.97 23.75
CA GLY A 431 16.95 -0.88 24.62
C GLY A 431 15.92 -1.97 24.32
N VAL A 432 16.30 -3.23 24.20
CA VAL A 432 15.42 -4.34 23.77
C VAL A 432 15.26 -5.42 24.85
N SER A 433 14.14 -6.15 24.82
CA SER A 433 13.96 -7.33 25.67
C SER A 433 13.35 -8.52 24.93
N HIS A 434 13.74 -9.75 25.28
CA HIS A 434 13.21 -10.99 24.70
C HIS A 434 13.34 -11.01 23.17
N VAL A 435 14.56 -10.94 22.67
CA VAL A 435 14.85 -10.93 21.23
C VAL A 435 15.46 -12.26 20.80
N THR A 436 14.91 -12.87 19.77
CA THR A 436 15.45 -14.09 19.17
C THR A 436 15.82 -13.85 17.71
N VAL A 437 17.06 -14.18 17.35
CA VAL A 437 17.57 -14.12 15.99
C VAL A 437 18.06 -15.51 15.59
N VAL A 438 17.45 -16.12 14.59
CA VAL A 438 17.75 -17.50 14.15
C VAL A 438 18.30 -17.49 12.74
N ALA A 439 19.42 -18.18 12.52
CA ALA A 439 20.09 -18.33 11.24
C ALA A 439 20.30 -17.00 10.45
N PRO A 440 20.77 -15.90 11.09
CA PRO A 440 21.04 -14.67 10.37
C PRO A 440 22.21 -14.85 9.40
N LYS A 441 22.06 -14.33 8.18
CA LYS A 441 23.15 -14.24 7.20
C LYS A 441 23.49 -12.78 6.93
N ILE A 442 24.60 -12.32 7.49
CA ILE A 442 25.03 -10.92 7.46
C ILE A 442 26.34 -10.83 6.71
N MET A 443 26.33 -10.16 5.56
CA MET A 443 27.46 -10.09 4.66
C MET A 443 27.85 -8.66 4.36
N ASP A 444 29.15 -8.43 4.20
CA ASP A 444 29.70 -7.20 3.62
C ASP A 444 29.31 -5.89 4.33
N THR A 445 29.22 -5.86 5.66
CA THR A 445 28.87 -4.64 6.40
C THR A 445 30.07 -3.69 6.50
N GLN A 446 29.80 -2.39 6.71
CA GLN A 446 30.90 -1.41 6.81
C GLN A 446 31.55 -1.43 8.20
N LYS A 447 30.74 -1.38 9.26
CA LYS A 447 31.22 -1.19 10.64
C LYS A 447 30.97 -2.36 11.56
N PHE A 448 29.74 -2.88 11.59
CA PHE A 448 29.38 -3.95 12.50
C PHE A 448 28.43 -4.91 11.80
N ALA A 449 28.67 -6.21 11.88
CA ALA A 449 27.67 -7.18 11.43
C ALA A 449 26.51 -7.26 12.44
N ILE A 450 26.83 -7.42 13.72
CA ILE A 450 25.90 -7.30 14.85
C ILE A 450 26.41 -6.20 15.78
N HIS A 451 25.53 -5.25 16.11
CA HIS A 451 25.80 -4.18 17.05
C HIS A 451 24.72 -4.12 18.12
N ILE A 452 25.10 -4.24 19.39
CA ILE A 452 24.17 -4.09 20.51
C ILE A 452 24.72 -3.00 21.42
N ASP A 453 23.91 -1.96 21.63
CA ASP A 453 24.36 -0.74 22.29
C ASP A 453 23.39 -0.13 23.29
N GLU A 454 23.89 0.85 24.03
CA GLU A 454 23.25 1.57 25.13
C GLU A 454 22.27 2.68 24.71
N ALA A 455 22.20 3.05 23.43
CA ALA A 455 21.57 4.31 22.98
C ALA A 455 20.10 4.46 23.37
N CYS A 456 19.41 3.37 23.66
CA CYS A 456 18.00 3.32 24.03
C CYS A 456 17.75 2.57 25.35
N GLY A 457 18.78 2.35 26.17
CA GLY A 457 18.68 1.74 27.50
C GLY A 457 19.08 0.27 27.56
N ASN A 458 18.62 -0.42 28.61
CA ASN A 458 19.00 -1.79 28.95
C ASN A 458 18.65 -2.81 27.85
N VAL A 459 19.47 -3.86 27.76
CA VAL A 459 19.28 -4.98 26.84
C VAL A 459 19.20 -6.27 27.64
N GLN A 460 18.14 -7.06 27.43
CA GLN A 460 17.95 -8.31 28.17
C GLN A 460 17.38 -9.45 27.32
N ASP A 461 17.79 -10.67 27.61
CA ASP A 461 17.33 -11.91 26.97
C ASP A 461 17.38 -11.83 25.44
N VAL A 462 18.60 -11.71 24.92
CA VAL A 462 18.87 -11.65 23.49
C VAL A 462 19.62 -12.91 23.08
N THR A 463 19.00 -13.71 22.23
CA THR A 463 19.57 -14.96 21.74
C THR A 463 19.76 -14.92 20.23
N PHE A 464 20.98 -15.18 19.78
CA PHE A 464 21.34 -15.47 18.40
C PHE A 464 21.64 -16.97 18.27
N THR A 465 21.11 -17.63 17.22
CA THR A 465 21.38 -19.04 16.92
C THR A 465 21.82 -19.21 15.47
N ASP A 466 22.80 -20.07 15.20
CA ASP A 466 23.28 -20.43 13.86
C ASP A 466 23.72 -19.22 13.02
N THR A 467 24.46 -18.30 13.62
CA THR A 467 24.86 -17.04 12.98
C THR A 467 25.87 -17.25 11.85
N HIS A 468 25.67 -16.60 10.70
CA HIS A 468 26.67 -16.55 9.63
C HIS A 468 27.02 -15.09 9.32
N ILE A 469 28.23 -14.69 9.71
CA ILE A 469 28.82 -13.38 9.44
C ILE A 469 30.01 -13.56 8.49
N SER A 470 30.05 -12.79 7.40
CA SER A 470 31.22 -12.66 6.52
C SER A 470 31.35 -11.22 6.05
N THR A 471 32.28 -10.47 6.65
CA THR A 471 32.44 -9.03 6.41
C THR A 471 33.90 -8.64 6.15
N PRO A 472 34.17 -7.71 5.21
CA PRO A 472 35.53 -7.26 4.91
C PRO A 472 36.06 -6.26 5.94
N SER A 473 35.21 -5.61 6.72
CA SER A 473 35.66 -4.59 7.65
C SER A 473 34.75 -4.51 8.86
N GLY A 474 35.23 -3.80 9.88
CA GLY A 474 34.47 -3.61 11.10
C GLY A 474 34.37 -4.89 11.94
N HIS A 475 33.59 -4.86 13.01
CA HIS A 475 33.48 -6.00 13.90
C HIS A 475 32.39 -6.98 13.47
N GLY A 476 32.59 -8.27 13.76
CA GLY A 476 31.56 -9.29 13.61
C GLY A 476 30.43 -9.03 14.63
N ILE A 477 30.73 -9.27 15.90
CA ILE A 477 29.82 -9.02 17.03
C ILE A 477 30.41 -7.92 17.90
N TYR A 478 29.66 -6.84 18.09
CA TYR A 478 30.10 -5.69 18.88
C TYR A 478 29.06 -5.35 19.95
N LEU A 479 29.45 -5.48 21.21
CA LEU A 479 28.60 -5.20 22.38
C LEU A 479 29.19 -4.00 23.16
N GLN A 480 28.42 -2.94 23.33
CA GLN A 480 28.78 -1.79 24.17
C GLN A 480 27.64 -1.44 25.13
N ASN A 481 27.94 -1.31 26.41
CA ASN A 481 26.92 -1.13 27.45
C ASN A 481 27.21 -0.02 28.48
N PRO A 482 27.89 1.11 28.16
CA PRO A 482 28.18 2.10 29.18
C PRO A 482 26.92 2.63 29.85
N GLY A 483 26.87 2.56 31.18
CA GLY A 483 25.76 3.06 31.99
C GLY A 483 24.45 2.27 31.92
N VAL A 484 24.42 1.13 31.21
CA VAL A 484 23.23 0.28 31.08
C VAL A 484 23.52 -1.17 31.51
N GLU A 485 22.46 -1.91 31.80
CA GLU A 485 22.53 -3.34 32.08
C GLU A 485 22.36 -4.15 30.79
N PHE A 486 23.33 -5.05 30.53
CA PHE A 486 23.20 -6.14 29.58
C PHE A 486 23.02 -7.45 30.35
N ARG A 487 21.96 -8.20 30.02
CA ARG A 487 21.58 -9.41 30.73
C ARG A 487 21.19 -10.54 29.78
N ASP A 488 21.64 -11.76 30.07
CA ASP A 488 21.24 -12.98 29.33
C ASP A 488 21.51 -12.86 27.82
N MET A 489 22.74 -12.46 27.47
CA MET A 489 23.21 -12.32 26.09
C MET A 489 23.77 -13.65 25.57
N ARG A 490 23.12 -14.28 24.59
CA ARG A 490 23.46 -15.63 24.14
C ARG A 490 23.74 -15.66 22.64
N PHE A 491 24.93 -16.10 22.25
CA PHE A 491 25.31 -16.36 20.86
C PHE A 491 25.62 -17.85 20.74
N LYS A 492 24.75 -18.61 20.05
CA LYS A 492 24.77 -20.08 20.04
C LYS A 492 24.97 -20.64 18.65
N GLY A 493 26.16 -21.19 18.40
CA GLY A 493 26.53 -21.72 17.10
C GLY A 493 26.70 -20.64 16.02
N GLY A 494 27.47 -20.99 15.00
CA GLY A 494 27.69 -20.14 13.84
C GLY A 494 29.15 -19.89 13.48
N LEU A 495 29.32 -19.21 12.36
CA LEU A 495 30.59 -18.81 11.78
C LEU A 495 30.69 -17.28 11.77
N VAL A 496 31.78 -16.76 12.34
CA VAL A 496 32.12 -15.33 12.31
C VAL A 496 33.41 -15.11 11.52
N GLU A 497 33.28 -14.45 10.39
CA GLU A 497 34.39 -14.11 9.50
C GLU A 497 34.52 -12.58 9.33
N VAL A 498 35.69 -12.05 9.71
CA VAL A 498 36.10 -10.64 9.48
C VAL A 498 37.39 -10.64 8.67
N TYR A 499 37.28 -10.75 7.34
CA TYR A 499 38.38 -11.21 6.50
C TYR A 499 39.36 -10.10 6.05
N ASP A 500 39.08 -8.83 6.34
CA ASP A 500 39.93 -7.69 6.01
C ASP A 500 39.78 -6.58 7.08
N GLY A 501 40.53 -5.47 6.98
CA GLY A 501 40.46 -4.30 7.87
C GLY A 501 40.95 -4.52 9.31
N ASP A 502 40.66 -3.57 10.21
CA ASP A 502 41.16 -3.58 11.60
C ASP A 502 40.14 -4.10 12.64
N GLY A 503 38.98 -4.57 12.19
CA GLY A 503 37.91 -5.02 13.09
C GLY A 503 38.12 -6.43 13.63
N ALA A 504 37.43 -6.75 14.72
CA ALA A 504 37.52 -8.05 15.37
C ALA A 504 36.25 -8.90 15.23
N GLY A 505 36.38 -10.22 15.31
CA GLY A 505 35.26 -11.16 15.29
C GLY A 505 34.28 -10.92 16.44
N PHE A 506 34.79 -10.72 17.66
CA PHE A 506 34.00 -10.41 18.84
C PHE A 506 34.64 -9.29 19.67
N TYR A 507 33.79 -8.39 20.15
CA TYR A 507 34.14 -7.32 21.07
C TYR A 507 33.02 -7.14 22.10
N ALA A 508 33.40 -6.96 23.37
CA ALA A 508 32.49 -6.60 24.45
C ALA A 508 33.13 -5.59 25.41
N GLY A 509 32.49 -4.44 25.63
CA GLY A 509 32.95 -3.39 26.55
C GLY A 509 32.94 -1.99 25.91
N ARG A 510 33.79 -1.07 26.40
CA ARG A 510 33.94 0.29 25.83
C ARG A 510 35.38 0.58 25.40
N TYR A 511 35.53 1.13 24.19
CA TYR A 511 36.82 1.40 23.54
C TYR A 511 37.61 2.54 24.22
N THR A 512 36.96 3.40 25.01
CA THR A 512 37.55 4.69 25.46
C THR A 512 37.34 5.07 26.93
N SER A 513 36.71 4.25 27.78
CA SER A 513 36.60 4.52 29.23
C SER A 513 36.28 3.24 30.01
N GLU A 514 36.32 3.31 31.35
CA GLU A 514 35.87 2.23 32.24
C GLU A 514 34.52 1.63 31.79
N ASP A 515 34.41 0.31 31.92
CA ASP A 515 33.19 -0.46 31.77
C ASP A 515 32.21 -0.08 32.88
N THR A 516 31.48 1.02 32.66
CA THR A 516 30.50 1.56 33.62
C THR A 516 29.15 0.87 33.54
N GLY A 517 28.97 -0.02 32.57
CA GLY A 517 27.80 -0.87 32.44
C GLY A 517 27.80 -2.01 33.43
N THR A 518 26.70 -2.77 33.48
CA THR A 518 26.66 -4.02 34.23
C THR A 518 26.33 -5.19 33.32
N TRP A 519 26.99 -6.31 33.58
CA TRP A 519 26.79 -7.59 32.90
C TRP A 519 26.16 -8.57 33.90
N LYS A 520 24.97 -9.09 33.59
CA LYS A 520 24.22 -9.97 34.50
C LYS A 520 23.64 -11.18 33.80
N GLY A 521 23.16 -12.13 34.61
CA GLY A 521 22.51 -13.34 34.11
C GLY A 521 23.51 -14.30 33.47
N MET A 522 23.01 -15.09 32.54
CA MET A 522 23.74 -16.13 31.82
C MET A 522 24.11 -15.64 30.42
N ASN A 523 25.31 -15.06 30.31
CA ASN A 523 25.87 -14.67 29.02
C ASN A 523 26.68 -15.82 28.43
N GLU A 524 26.42 -16.15 27.16
CA GLU A 524 27.00 -17.32 26.48
C GLU A 524 27.57 -16.92 25.12
N LEU A 525 28.75 -17.44 24.81
CA LEU A 525 29.43 -17.24 23.53
C LEU A 525 29.91 -18.58 22.97
N GLU A 526 29.12 -19.17 22.09
CA GLU A 526 29.42 -20.41 21.37
C GLU A 526 29.53 -20.09 19.88
N ILE A 527 30.75 -19.88 19.38
CA ILE A 527 30.99 -19.49 17.98
C ILE A 527 32.29 -20.07 17.43
N THR A 528 32.30 -20.26 16.10
CA THR A 528 33.51 -20.58 15.34
C THR A 528 33.99 -19.32 14.60
N PHE A 529 35.22 -18.89 14.84
CA PHE A 529 35.81 -17.76 14.12
C PHE A 529 36.53 -18.24 12.87
N SER A 530 36.24 -17.73 11.67
CA SER A 530 37.01 -18.12 10.47
C SER A 530 38.51 -17.89 10.63
N ASP A 531 39.33 -18.70 9.95
CA ASP A 531 40.80 -18.54 9.96
C ASP A 531 41.21 -17.25 9.23
N SER A 532 40.40 -16.81 8.26
CA SER A 532 40.56 -15.53 7.56
C SER A 532 40.35 -14.31 8.47
N THR A 533 39.68 -14.47 9.63
CA THR A 533 39.60 -13.39 10.63
C THR A 533 40.98 -13.01 11.14
N GLY A 534 41.95 -13.90 11.09
CA GLY A 534 43.29 -13.65 11.61
C GLY A 534 43.32 -13.70 13.14
N ALA A 535 44.33 -14.37 13.67
CA ALA A 535 44.42 -14.78 15.06
C ALA A 535 44.24 -13.64 16.08
N SER A 536 44.91 -12.51 15.85
CA SER A 536 44.91 -11.34 16.74
C SER A 536 43.58 -10.58 16.75
N ARG A 537 42.68 -10.88 15.80
CA ARG A 537 41.42 -10.17 15.62
C ARG A 537 40.20 -11.02 15.94
N GLN A 538 40.34 -12.28 16.36
CA GLN A 538 39.17 -13.11 16.64
C GLN A 538 38.42 -12.61 17.90
N ILE A 539 39.15 -12.31 18.97
CA ILE A 539 38.66 -11.56 20.14
C ILE A 539 39.44 -10.24 20.19
N SER A 540 38.74 -9.12 20.27
CA SER A 540 39.38 -7.81 20.36
C SER A 540 40.17 -7.66 21.67
N GLU A 541 41.42 -7.22 21.58
CA GLU A 541 42.25 -6.85 22.73
C GLU A 541 41.68 -5.68 23.56
N TRP A 542 40.81 -4.88 22.93
CA TRP A 542 40.12 -3.74 23.54
C TRP A 542 38.85 -4.14 24.29
N SER A 543 38.53 -5.43 24.35
CA SER A 543 37.39 -5.92 25.12
C SER A 543 37.64 -5.72 26.63
N SER A 544 36.59 -5.36 27.36
CA SER A 544 36.63 -5.23 28.81
C SER A 544 36.89 -6.61 29.46
N PRO A 545 37.89 -6.75 30.33
CA PRO A 545 38.08 -7.97 31.11
C PRO A 545 36.85 -8.35 31.94
N ASN A 546 36.14 -7.36 32.49
CA ASN A 546 34.91 -7.58 33.27
C ASN A 546 33.78 -8.09 32.37
N ALA A 547 33.65 -7.54 31.16
CA ALA A 547 32.68 -8.01 30.18
C ALA A 547 32.97 -9.46 29.80
N LEU A 548 34.20 -9.76 29.39
CA LEU A 548 34.61 -11.12 29.01
C LEU A 548 34.41 -12.13 30.14
N ALA A 549 34.75 -11.76 31.38
CA ALA A 549 34.58 -12.61 32.56
C ALA A 549 33.11 -12.93 32.89
N SER A 550 32.16 -12.20 32.30
CA SER A 550 30.73 -12.47 32.43
C SER A 550 30.20 -13.51 31.44
N PHE A 551 30.96 -13.87 30.40
CA PHE A 551 30.55 -14.84 29.38
C PHE A 551 31.11 -16.24 29.69
N MET A 552 30.23 -17.24 29.66
CA MET A 552 30.59 -18.64 29.46
C MET A 552 30.84 -18.87 27.96
N ALA A 553 32.09 -19.11 27.58
CA ALA A 553 32.47 -19.28 26.18
C ALA A 553 32.72 -20.76 25.82
N ASP A 554 32.27 -21.20 24.65
CA ASP A 554 32.72 -22.44 23.97
C ASP A 554 33.08 -22.08 22.53
N ILE A 555 34.33 -21.67 22.32
CA ILE A 555 34.76 -21.05 21.06
C ILE A 555 35.79 -21.89 20.32
N THR A 556 35.67 -21.89 18.99
CA THR A 556 36.65 -22.50 18.10
C THR A 556 37.42 -21.42 17.35
N MET A 557 38.71 -21.31 17.62
CA MET A 557 39.52 -20.16 17.17
C MET A 557 40.96 -20.57 16.80
N TRP A 558 41.74 -19.63 16.29
CA TRP A 558 43.11 -19.81 15.81
C TRP A 558 44.08 -18.93 16.59
N ARG A 559 45.15 -19.52 17.13
CA ARG A 559 46.16 -18.76 17.88
C ARG A 559 47.32 -18.26 17.03
N ALA A 560 47.77 -17.03 17.27
CA ALA A 560 48.97 -16.47 16.63
C ALA A 560 50.23 -17.16 17.18
N ALA A 561 51.34 -17.13 16.43
CA ALA A 561 52.58 -17.84 16.83
C ALA A 561 53.23 -17.22 18.07
N ASP A 562 52.95 -15.94 18.24
CA ASP A 562 53.48 -14.96 19.16
C ASP A 562 52.39 -14.43 20.12
N ALA A 563 51.18 -15.01 20.09
CA ALA A 563 50.10 -14.60 20.97
C ALA A 563 50.50 -14.74 22.44
N ALA A 564 50.07 -13.79 23.26
CA ALA A 564 50.26 -13.81 24.71
C ALA A 564 49.91 -15.21 25.29
N PRO A 565 50.65 -15.69 26.31
CA PRO A 565 50.51 -17.06 26.81
C PRO A 565 49.13 -17.39 27.39
N SER A 566 48.33 -16.38 27.76
CA SER A 566 46.98 -16.53 28.30
C SER A 566 45.90 -16.11 27.31
N TRP A 567 44.85 -16.91 27.19
CA TRP A 567 43.61 -16.56 26.48
C TRP A 567 42.83 -15.45 27.21
N PRO A 568 41.83 -14.84 26.55
CA PRO A 568 40.99 -13.84 27.18
C PRO A 568 40.33 -14.34 28.48
N PRO A 569 40.07 -13.45 29.45
CA PRO A 569 39.62 -13.81 30.79
C PRO A 569 38.12 -14.13 30.83
N PHE A 570 37.67 -15.16 30.10
CA PHE A 570 36.28 -15.63 30.14
C PHE A 570 35.91 -16.26 31.50
N ALA A 571 34.61 -16.49 31.72
CA ALA A 571 34.12 -17.11 32.95
C ALA A 571 34.70 -18.52 33.17
N GLY A 572 34.82 -18.93 34.43
CA GLY A 572 35.24 -20.28 34.78
C GLY A 572 34.32 -21.34 34.17
N GLY A 573 34.90 -22.41 33.62
CA GLY A 573 34.18 -23.44 32.84
C GLY A 573 34.21 -23.21 31.33
N SER A 574 34.60 -22.02 30.86
CA SER A 574 34.72 -21.72 29.43
C SER A 574 35.72 -22.65 28.74
N MET A 575 35.47 -22.96 27.47
CA MET A 575 36.25 -23.85 26.64
C MET A 575 36.73 -23.14 25.37
N VAL A 576 37.96 -23.47 24.96
CA VAL A 576 38.55 -23.02 23.70
C VAL A 576 39.10 -24.24 22.97
N LEU A 577 38.73 -24.39 21.70
CA LEU A 577 39.42 -25.27 20.76
C LEU A 577 40.38 -24.43 19.91
N ASP A 578 41.68 -24.58 20.14
CA ASP A 578 42.73 -23.96 19.32
C ASP A 578 42.99 -24.82 18.10
N ARG A 579 42.54 -24.37 16.93
CA ARG A 579 42.71 -25.09 15.67
C ARG A 579 44.15 -25.17 15.19
N ARG A 580 45.01 -24.25 15.60
CA ARG A 580 46.41 -24.29 15.19
C ARG A 580 47.14 -25.46 15.87
N LEU A 581 46.90 -25.60 17.17
CA LEU A 581 47.58 -26.61 17.98
C LEU A 581 46.79 -27.92 18.06
N GLY A 582 45.52 -27.92 17.64
CA GLY A 582 44.61 -29.05 17.81
C GLY A 582 44.30 -29.34 19.29
N THR A 583 44.50 -28.35 20.17
CA THR A 583 44.36 -28.51 21.62
C THR A 583 43.06 -27.91 22.12
N ARG A 584 42.42 -28.60 23.07
CA ARG A 584 41.30 -28.04 23.82
C ARG A 584 41.77 -27.57 25.19
N GLN A 585 41.29 -26.42 25.62
CA GLN A 585 41.58 -25.87 26.94
C GLN A 585 40.29 -25.46 27.66
N VAL A 586 40.33 -25.52 28.98
CA VAL A 586 39.23 -25.11 29.87
C VAL A 586 39.71 -24.10 30.90
N MET A 587 38.90 -23.08 31.16
CA MET A 587 39.16 -22.06 32.18
C MET A 587 38.85 -22.62 33.58
N LYS A 588 39.88 -22.87 34.40
CA LYS A 588 39.76 -23.40 35.78
C LYS A 588 40.50 -22.49 36.75
N GLY A 589 39.82 -21.97 37.77
CA GLY A 589 40.46 -21.14 38.79
C GLY A 589 41.16 -19.89 38.25
N GLY A 590 40.65 -19.30 37.17
CA GLY A 590 41.23 -18.10 36.54
C GLY A 590 42.37 -18.38 35.56
N VAL A 591 42.71 -19.65 35.30
CA VAL A 591 43.77 -20.04 34.35
C VAL A 591 43.25 -21.04 33.31
N TRP A 592 43.82 -20.99 32.11
CA TRP A 592 43.51 -21.92 31.03
C TRP A 592 44.36 -23.19 31.15
N VAL A 593 43.69 -24.34 31.22
CA VAL A 593 44.33 -25.65 31.40
C VAL A 593 43.96 -26.55 30.24
N SER A 594 44.95 -27.21 29.63
CA SER A 594 44.69 -28.21 28.57
C SER A 594 43.89 -29.39 29.10
N VAL A 595 42.97 -29.90 28.28
CA VAL A 595 42.05 -31.00 28.62
C VAL A 595 42.31 -32.21 27.73
#